data_AF-A0A7K4A4V1-F1
#
_entry.id   AF-A0A7K4A4V1-F1
#
_cell.length_a   1.000
_cell.length_b   1.000
_cell.length_c   1.000
_cell.angle_alpha   90.00
_cell.angle_beta   90.00
_cell.angle_gamma   90.00
#
_symmetry.space_group_name_H-M   'P 1'
#
loop_
_entity.id
_entity.type
_entity.pdbx_description
1 polymer ?
#
loop_
_entity_poly.entity_id
_entity_poly.type
_entity_poly.pdbx_seq_one_letter_code
_entity_poly.pdbx_strand_id
1 'polypeptide(L)' 'MATRTISITEEAYERLKRLKKNEKMSFSDVILEHYPKRRTLSEVMSELGDCSELADSIETASKEIRNARFREVTI' A
#
# COMPACT_ATOMS: atom_id res chain seq x y z
N MET A 1 -5.66 10.58 27.53
CA MET A 1 -5.59 9.39 26.65
C MET A 1 -6.27 8.23 27.37
N ALA A 2 -7.16 7.50 26.70
CA ALA A 2 -7.71 6.27 27.27
C ALA A 2 -6.66 5.16 27.13
N THR A 3 -6.29 4.52 28.23
CA THR A 3 -5.39 3.36 28.23
C THR A 3 -6.21 2.08 28.19
N ARG A 4 -5.78 1.11 27.39
CA ARG A 4 -6.34 -0.24 27.36
C ARG A 4 -5.21 -1.23 27.58
N THR A 5 -5.42 -2.17 28.49
CA THR A 5 -4.49 -3.28 28.72
C THR A 5 -4.84 -4.41 27.77
N ILE A 6 -3.85 -4.95 27.07
CA ILE A 6 -3.99 -6.10 26.18
C ILE A 6 -3.02 -7.19 26.61
N SER A 7 -3.45 -8.45 26.51
CA SER A 7 -2.58 -9.60 26.69
C SER A 7 -2.10 -10.06 25.31
N ILE A 8 -0.79 -10.19 25.14
CA ILE A 8 -0.16 -10.67 23.91
C ILE A 8 0.79 -11.81 24.24
N THR A 9 1.11 -12.62 23.22
CA THR A 9 2.13 -13.65 23.38
C THR A 9 3.52 -13.03 23.53
N GLU A 10 4.42 -13.75 24.20
CA GLU A 10 5.82 -13.31 24.38
C GLU A 10 6.50 -13.03 23.02
N GLU A 11 6.23 -13.88 22.02
CA GLU A 11 6.74 -13.69 20.67
C GLU A 11 6.26 -12.37 20.04
N ALA A 12 4.99 -12.01 20.23
CA ALA A 12 4.45 -10.76 19.73
C ALA A 12 5.08 -9.55 20.43
N TYR A 13 5.32 -9.65 21.73
CA TYR A 13 6.01 -8.61 22.50
C TYR A 13 7.44 -8.37 21.99
N GLU A 14 8.23 -9.44 21.81
CA GLU A 14 9.60 -9.34 21.31
C GLU A 14 9.66 -8.81 19.87
N ARG A 15 8.72 -9.19 19.00
CA ARG A 15 8.60 -8.62 17.65
C ARG A 15 8.34 -7.11 17.70
N LEU A 16 7.40 -6.66 18.53
CA LEU A 16 7.11 -5.22 18.70
C LEU A 16 8.31 -4.46 19.27
N LYS A 17 9.06 -5.08 20.19
CA LYS A 17 10.27 -4.49 20.78
C LYS A 17 11.38 -4.30 19.74
N ARG A 18 11.58 -5.27 18.83
CA ARG A 18 12.56 -5.16 17.73
C ARG A 18 12.20 -4.09 16.71
N LEU A 19 10.91 -3.83 16.50
CA LEU A 19 10.42 -2.81 15.57
C LEU A 19 10.55 -1.39 16.13
N LYS A 20 10.82 -1.21 17.43
CA LYS A 20 11.12 0.11 17.98
C LYS A 20 12.42 0.64 17.40
N LYS A 21 12.33 1.75 16.67
CA LYS A 21 13.50 2.48 16.16
C LYS A 21 14.32 3.13 17.28
N ASN A 22 13.66 3.53 18.38
CA ASN A 22 14.26 4.18 19.54
C ASN A 22 13.53 3.77 20.84
N GLU A 23 14.21 3.76 21.98
CA GLU A 23 13.61 3.41 23.28
C GLU A 23 12.48 4.36 23.72
N LYS A 24 12.49 5.61 23.22
CA LYS A 24 11.45 6.61 23.51
C LYS A 24 10.14 6.40 22.74
N MET A 25 10.10 5.47 21.78
CA MET A 25 8.93 5.23 20.96
C MET A 25 7.91 4.38 21.72
N SER A 26 6.64 4.79 21.70
CA SER A 26 5.57 4.02 22.34
C SER A 26 5.28 2.76 21.54
N PHE A 27 4.95 1.66 22.23
CA PHE A 27 4.44 0.47 21.56
C PHE A 27 3.15 0.74 20.78
N SER A 28 2.32 1.68 21.26
CA SER A 28 1.13 2.11 20.54
C SER A 28 1.46 2.71 19.16
N ASP A 29 2.54 3.50 19.08
CA ASP A 29 2.97 4.13 17.82
C ASP A 29 3.52 3.07 16.85
N VAL A 30 4.29 2.10 17.36
CA VAL A 30 4.80 0.96 16.56
C VAL A 30 3.64 0.16 15.97
N ILE A 31 2.60 -0.10 16.77
CA ILE A 31 1.42 -0.84 16.31
C ILE A 31 0.71 -0.08 15.20
N LEU A 32 0.53 1.24 15.34
CA LEU A 32 -0.13 2.06 14.32
C LEU A 32 0.69 2.19 13.03
N GLU A 33 2.02 2.28 13.12
CA GLU A 33 2.92 2.37 11.97
C GLU A 33 2.95 1.06 11.16
N HIS A 34 3.03 -0.09 11.83
CA HIS A 34 3.21 -1.38 11.17
C HIS A 34 1.92 -2.14 10.88
N TYR A 35 0.86 -1.87 11.63
CA TYR A 35 -0.46 -2.46 11.43
C TYR A 35 -1.49 -1.36 11.17
N PRO A 36 -1.32 -0.56 10.09
CA PRO A 36 -2.33 0.40 9.71
C PRO A 36 -3.64 -0.35 9.48
N LYS A 37 -4.74 0.28 9.86
CA LYS A 37 -6.09 -0.24 9.64
C LYS A 37 -6.16 -0.69 8.18
N ARG A 38 -6.39 -1.99 7.95
CA ARG A 38 -6.46 -2.53 6.59
C ARG A 38 -7.55 -1.77 5.86
N ARG A 39 -7.15 -0.92 4.93
CA ARG A 39 -8.09 -0.19 4.08
C ARG A 39 -8.75 -1.20 3.17
N THR A 40 -10.05 -1.09 3.03
CA THR A 40 -10.75 -1.90 2.03
C THR A 40 -10.38 -1.40 0.64
N LEU A 41 -10.38 -2.30 -0.35
CA LEU A 41 -10.11 -1.92 -1.76
C LEU A 41 -11.05 -0.80 -2.22
N SER A 42 -12.30 -0.79 -1.72
CA SER A 42 -13.28 0.27 -1.95
C SER A 42 -12.87 1.62 -1.37
N GLU A 43 -12.29 1.67 -0.16
CA GLU A 43 -11.76 2.91 0.43
C GLU A 43 -10.60 3.46 -0.40
N VAL A 44 -9.70 2.60 -0.86
CA VAL A 44 -8.58 3.00 -1.72
C VAL A 44 -9.08 3.52 -3.07
N MET A 45 -10.02 2.83 -3.72
CA MET A 45 -10.59 3.29 -4.99
C MET A 45 -11.37 4.60 -4.86
N SER A 46 -11.99 4.85 -3.70
CA SER A 46 -12.69 6.12 -3.45
C SER A 46 -11.72 7.30 -3.29
N GLU A 47 -10.52 7.07 -2.74
CA GLU A 47 -9.47 8.10 -2.63
C GLU A 47 -8.80 8.43 -3.97
N LEU A 48 -8.64 7.44 -4.87
CA LEU A 48 -8.09 7.68 -6.21
C LEU A 48 -9.04 8.48 -7.12
N GLY A 49 -10.33 8.57 -6.76
CA GLY A 49 -11.32 9.29 -7.56
C GLY A 49 -11.61 8.61 -8.90
N ASP A 50 -12.35 9.30 -9.76
CA ASP A 50 -12.71 8.77 -11.08
C ASP A 50 -11.49 8.86 -12.02
N CYS A 51 -10.82 7.73 -12.20
CA CYS A 51 -9.67 7.59 -13.08
C CYS A 51 -10.06 7.13 -14.50
N SER A 52 -11.33 7.29 -14.91
CA SER A 52 -11.81 6.91 -16.24
C SER A 52 -10.94 7.50 -17.36
N GLU A 53 -10.65 8.80 -17.31
CA GLU A 53 -9.86 9.45 -18.37
C GLU A 53 -8.43 8.88 -18.49
N LEU A 54 -7.82 8.52 -17.35
CA LEU A 54 -6.50 7.90 -17.34
C LEU A 54 -6.56 6.47 -17.89
N ALA A 55 -7.60 5.71 -17.52
CA ALA A 55 -7.83 4.37 -18.05
C ALA A 55 -8.04 4.39 -19.58
N ASP A 56 -8.85 5.33 -20.06
CA ASP A 56 -9.14 5.53 -21.48
C ASP A 56 -7.87 5.92 -22.26
N SER A 57 -7.02 6.77 -21.67
CA SER A 57 -5.72 7.18 -22.22
C SER A 57 -4.72 6.01 -22.31
N ILE A 58 -4.69 5.13 -21.32
CA ILE A 58 -3.85 3.93 -21.32
C ILE A 58 -4.35 2.92 -22.35
N GLU A 59 -5.67 2.76 -22.49
CA GLU A 59 -6.26 1.85 -23.47
C GLU A 59 -5.96 2.31 -24.91
N THR A 60 -6.12 3.60 -25.18
CA THR A 60 -5.80 4.20 -26.49
C THR A 60 -4.32 4.04 -26.81
N ALA A 61 -3.41 4.41 -25.91
CA ALA A 61 -1.97 4.23 -26.11
C ALA A 61 -1.59 2.74 -26.32
N SER A 62 -2.20 1.82 -25.57
CA SER A 62 -1.97 0.37 -25.73
C SER A 62 -2.47 -0.15 -27.08
N LYS A 63 -3.61 0.34 -27.58
CA LYS A 63 -4.13 0.01 -28.92
C LYS A 63 -3.23 0.54 -30.01
N GLU A 64 -2.71 1.76 -29.87
CA GLU A 64 -1.77 2.33 -30.84
C GLU A 64 -0.47 1.52 -30.91
N ILE A 65 0.09 1.13 -29.77
CA ILE A 65 1.30 0.28 -29.73
C ILE A 65 1.03 -1.09 -30.36
N ARG A 66 -0.15 -1.70 -30.10
CA ARG A 66 -0.52 -2.98 -30.69
C ARG A 66 -0.72 -2.90 -32.21
N ASN A 67 -1.27 -1.80 -32.69
CA ASN A 67 -1.57 -1.58 -34.11
C ASN A 67 -0.40 -0.95 -34.88
N ALA A 68 0.62 -0.45 -34.18
CA ALA A 68 1.85 0.02 -34.80
C ALA A 68 2.55 -1.16 -35.48
N ARG A 69 2.60 -1.13 -36.81
CA ARG A 69 3.39 -2.07 -37.62
C ARG A 69 4.84 -2.03 -37.14
N PHE A 70 5.32 -3.12 -36.55
CA PHE A 70 6.75 -3.33 -36.32
C PHE A 70 7.48 -3.12 -37.65
N ARG A 71 8.42 -2.18 -37.71
CA ARG A 71 9.29 -2.04 -38.88
C ARG A 71 10.11 -3.32 -38.98
N GLU A 72 10.10 -3.97 -40.14
CA GLU A 72 10.99 -5.08 -40.42
C GLU A 72 12.43 -4.56 -40.32
N VAL A 73 13.16 -5.06 -39.33
CA VAL A 73 14.60 -4.83 -39.21
C VAL A 73 15.27 -5.87 -40.09
N THR A 74 15.74 -5.46 -41.27
CA THR A 74 16.61 -6.29 -42.10
C THR A 74 17.97 -6.37 -41.42
N ILE A 75 18.37 -7.58 -41.03
CA ILE A 75 19.68 -7.92 -40.44
C ILE A 75 20.70 -8.13 -41.56
#